data_AF-A0A9D8ISC4-F1
#
_entry.id   AF-A0A9D8ISC4-F1
#
_cell.length_a   1.000
_cell.length_b   1.000
_cell.length_c   1.000
_cell.angle_alpha   90.00
_cell.angle_beta   90.00
_cell.angle_gamma   90.00
#
_symmetry.space_group_name_H-M   'P 1'
#
loop_
_entity.id
_entity.type
_entity.pdbx_description
1 polymer ?
#
loop_
_entity_poly.entity_id
_entity_poly.type
_entity_poly.pdbx_seq_one_letter_code
_entity_poly.pdbx_strand_id
1 'polypeptide(L)'
;MNEAAPTPPPPSAGRLVPARAPPTILWAYRALFVMVMGAYFTIAYESLRAVQGSFGFTIGQVARAIPPALALGIFLVPLVLLVELPEMVLLRGIPNRRRRRGLCPGCGYPRALDDHACPECESDGFVRPAIRPTLATLRRFGAMLLLALLLGAAVGETLMQLDEARFRSEVRARPPIVLLGGTPSPDDLIFQRRRQWPGSFSWLWGTRNGQFFATSPAIDAPR
;
A
#
# COMPACT_ATOMS: atom_id res chain seq x y z
N MET A 1 16.19 57.56 -38.07
CA MET A 1 14.98 56.76 -38.37
C MET A 1 15.13 55.48 -37.57
N ASN A 2 14.39 55.36 -36.46
CA ASN A 2 14.42 54.15 -35.62
C ASN A 2 13.44 53.17 -36.23
N GLU A 3 13.94 52.14 -36.92
CA GLU A 3 13.14 50.98 -37.30
C GLU A 3 12.68 50.30 -36.01
N ALA A 4 11.38 50.39 -35.74
CA ALA A 4 10.74 49.65 -34.67
C ALA A 4 10.97 48.16 -34.93
N ALA A 5 11.62 47.49 -33.98
CA ALA A 5 11.83 46.05 -34.05
C ALA A 5 10.47 45.36 -34.28
N PRO A 6 10.37 44.41 -35.24
CA PRO A 6 9.13 43.72 -35.53
C PRO A 6 8.61 43.05 -34.26
N THR A 7 7.36 43.34 -33.92
CA THR A 7 6.66 42.69 -32.81
C THR A 7 6.64 41.18 -33.07
N PRO A 8 7.08 40.34 -32.12
CA PRO A 8 7.05 38.90 -32.30
C PRO A 8 5.60 38.47 -32.56
N PRO A 9 5.38 37.54 -33.52
CA PRO A 9 4.04 37.05 -33.78
C PRO A 9 3.44 36.49 -32.49
N PRO A 10 2.11 36.67 -32.27
CA PRO A 10 1.45 36.05 -31.14
C PRO A 10 1.73 34.54 -31.22
N PRO A 11 2.03 33.86 -30.08
CA PRO A 11 2.26 32.43 -30.09
C PRO A 11 1.06 31.79 -30.77
N SER A 12 1.29 31.22 -31.96
CA SER A 12 0.28 30.42 -32.66
C SER A 12 -0.27 29.47 -31.63
N ALA A 13 -1.59 29.41 -31.48
CA ALA A 13 -2.28 28.53 -30.53
C ALA A 13 -1.87 27.08 -30.85
N GLY A 14 -0.72 26.68 -30.32
CA GLY A 14 -0.10 25.41 -30.58
C GLY A 14 -1.11 24.38 -30.17
N ARG A 15 -1.39 23.42 -31.05
CA ARG A 15 -2.17 22.25 -30.66
C ARG A 15 -1.35 21.56 -29.58
N LEU A 16 -1.73 21.80 -28.33
CA LEU A 16 -1.36 20.95 -27.22
C LEU A 16 -1.88 19.56 -27.57
N VAL A 17 -1.06 18.72 -28.18
CA VAL A 17 -1.37 17.30 -28.32
C VAL A 17 -1.66 16.84 -26.89
N PRO A 18 -2.90 16.43 -26.57
CA PRO A 18 -3.25 16.04 -25.22
C PRO A 18 -2.58 14.69 -24.98
N ALA A 19 -1.30 14.74 -24.58
CA ALA A 19 -0.61 13.59 -24.06
C ALA A 19 -1.33 13.23 -22.76
N ARG A 20 -2.25 12.28 -22.83
CA ARG A 20 -2.71 11.53 -21.67
C ARG A 20 -1.83 10.30 -21.59
N ALA A 21 -1.41 9.94 -20.38
CA ALA A 21 -0.77 8.65 -20.18
C ALA A 21 -1.76 7.55 -20.61
N PRO A 22 -1.28 6.48 -21.26
CA PRO A 22 -2.14 5.38 -21.65
C PRO A 22 -2.83 4.80 -20.41
N PRO A 23 -4.16 4.58 -20.46
CA PRO A 23 -4.95 4.24 -19.28
C PRO A 23 -4.51 2.91 -18.65
N THR A 24 -4.02 1.97 -19.47
CA THR A 24 -3.49 0.67 -19.02
C THR A 24 -2.32 0.83 -18.06
N ILE A 25 -1.35 1.70 -18.37
CA ILE A 25 -0.20 1.96 -17.49
C ILE A 25 -0.65 2.61 -16.19
N LEU A 26 -1.60 3.56 -16.25
CA LEU A 26 -2.13 4.21 -15.05
C LEU A 26 -2.84 3.22 -14.12
N TRP A 27 -3.69 2.36 -14.67
CA TRP A 27 -4.41 1.35 -13.89
C TRP A 27 -3.45 0.30 -13.32
N ALA A 28 -2.51 -0.20 -14.12
CA ALA A 28 -1.50 -1.14 -13.65
C ALA A 28 -0.67 -0.55 -12.49
N TYR A 29 -0.23 0.71 -12.63
CA TYR A 29 0.50 1.41 -11.57
C TYR A 29 -0.33 1.56 -10.30
N ARG A 30 -1.59 2.00 -10.42
CA ARG A 30 -2.49 2.18 -9.26
C ARG A 30 -2.80 0.84 -8.58
N ALA A 31 -3.03 -0.22 -9.34
CA ALA A 31 -3.23 -1.56 -8.81
C ALA A 31 -2.01 -2.04 -8.03
N LEU A 32 -0.81 -1.87 -8.59
CA LEU A 32 0.45 -2.17 -7.91
C LEU A 32 0.62 -1.34 -6.64
N PHE A 33 0.32 -0.04 -6.70
CA PHE A 33 0.42 0.87 -5.56
C PHE A 33 -0.51 0.46 -4.41
N VAL A 34 -1.77 0.14 -4.74
CA VAL A 34 -2.76 -0.40 -3.77
C VAL A 34 -2.30 -1.75 -3.22
N MET A 35 -1.74 -2.63 -4.05
CA MET A 35 -1.21 -3.92 -3.60
C MET A 35 -0.07 -3.77 -2.60
N VAL A 36 0.89 -2.88 -2.86
CA VAL A 36 2.03 -2.61 -1.96
C VAL A 36 1.57 -1.99 -0.64
N MET A 37 0.69 -0.99 -0.69
CA MET A 37 0.09 -0.42 0.53
C MET A 37 -0.76 -1.45 1.28
N GLY A 38 -1.47 -2.31 0.55
CA GLY A 38 -2.27 -3.39 1.10
C GLY A 38 -1.40 -4.37 1.89
N ALA A 39 -0.26 -4.79 1.33
CA ALA A 39 0.71 -5.63 2.03
C ALA A 39 1.25 -4.96 3.31
N TYR A 40 1.54 -3.66 3.26
CA TYR A 40 1.91 -2.89 4.46
C TYR A 40 0.80 -2.94 5.52
N PHE A 41 -0.45 -2.70 5.13
CA PHE A 41 -1.58 -2.76 6.06
C PHE A 41 -1.88 -4.17 6.57
N THR A 42 -1.66 -5.22 5.76
CA THR A 42 -1.74 -6.61 6.22
C THR A 42 -0.75 -6.83 7.37
N ILE A 43 0.51 -6.47 7.18
CA ILE A 43 1.56 -6.65 8.21
C ILE A 43 1.24 -5.85 9.48
N ALA A 44 0.84 -4.59 9.30
CA ALA A 44 0.47 -3.71 10.42
C ALA A 44 -0.75 -4.25 11.17
N TYR A 45 -1.79 -4.69 10.45
CA TYR A 45 -3.01 -5.24 11.02
C TYR A 45 -2.73 -6.51 11.82
N GLU A 46 -1.97 -7.47 11.25
CA GLU A 46 -1.60 -8.71 11.93
C GLU A 46 -0.76 -8.44 13.18
N SER A 47 0.16 -7.48 13.12
CA SER A 47 0.97 -7.07 14.27
C SER A 47 0.08 -6.49 15.39
N LEU A 48 -0.86 -5.61 15.04
CA LEU A 48 -1.81 -5.04 16.01
C LEU A 48 -2.74 -6.11 16.59
N ARG A 49 -3.20 -7.05 15.76
CA ARG A 49 -4.04 -8.16 16.18
C ARG A 49 -3.31 -9.17 17.05
N ALA A 50 -2.00 -9.34 16.86
CA ALA A 50 -1.14 -10.12 17.73
C ALA A 50 -0.93 -9.43 19.09
N VAL A 51 -0.72 -8.10 19.13
CA VAL A 51 -0.60 -7.31 20.37
C VAL A 51 -1.88 -7.37 21.21
N GLN A 52 -3.06 -7.38 20.57
CA GLN A 52 -4.34 -7.50 21.28
C GLN A 52 -4.51 -8.82 22.03
N GLY A 53 -3.70 -9.85 21.74
CA GLY A 53 -3.76 -11.11 22.46
C GLY A 53 -5.11 -11.85 22.34
N SER A 54 -5.87 -11.60 21.26
CA SER A 54 -7.16 -12.24 21.03
C SER A 54 -7.04 -13.58 20.30
N PHE A 55 -8.08 -14.40 20.37
CA PHE A 55 -8.22 -15.62 19.55
C PHE A 55 -9.63 -15.65 18.95
N GLY A 56 -9.76 -16.13 17.72
CA GLY A 56 -10.99 -16.13 16.93
C GLY A 56 -11.31 -14.81 16.24
N PHE A 57 -12.45 -14.79 15.55
CA PHE A 57 -13.00 -13.64 14.85
C PHE A 57 -14.10 -12.99 15.67
N THR A 58 -13.94 -11.70 15.99
CA THR A 58 -15.04 -10.88 16.49
C THR A 58 -14.97 -9.49 15.87
N ILE A 59 -16.13 -8.94 15.51
CA ILE A 59 -16.23 -7.61 14.90
C ILE A 59 -15.58 -6.56 15.82
N GLY A 60 -15.73 -6.70 17.13
CA GLY A 60 -15.11 -5.80 18.12
C GLY A 60 -13.58 -5.83 18.15
N GLN A 61 -12.93 -6.93 17.75
CA GLN A 61 -11.46 -6.96 17.62
C GLN A 61 -11.01 -6.24 16.34
N VAL A 62 -11.68 -6.53 15.21
CA VAL A 62 -11.41 -5.83 13.94
C VAL A 62 -11.59 -4.33 14.10
N ALA A 63 -12.69 -3.90 14.70
CA ALA A 63 -12.99 -2.49 14.95
C ALA A 63 -11.94 -1.81 15.84
N ARG A 64 -11.34 -2.52 16.80
CA ARG A 64 -10.25 -2.00 17.64
C ARG A 64 -8.90 -1.96 16.92
N ALA A 65 -8.66 -2.83 15.94
CA ALA A 65 -7.42 -2.89 15.17
C ALA A 65 -7.37 -1.84 14.04
N ILE A 66 -8.51 -1.45 13.46
CA ILE A 66 -8.55 -0.52 12.33
C ILE A 66 -8.01 0.89 12.67
N PRO A 67 -8.41 1.57 13.77
CA PRO A 67 -7.92 2.91 14.08
C PRO A 67 -6.39 3.01 14.22
N PRO A 68 -5.69 2.13 14.98
CA PRO A 68 -4.23 2.18 15.03
C PRO A 68 -3.59 1.80 13.68
N ALA A 69 -4.18 0.88 12.90
CA ALA A 69 -3.70 0.59 11.56
C ALA A 69 -3.79 1.83 10.65
N LEU A 70 -4.91 2.56 10.71
CA LEU A 70 -5.09 3.82 9.98
C LEU A 70 -4.09 4.89 10.44
N ALA A 71 -3.83 4.98 11.76
CA ALA A 71 -2.81 5.88 12.30
C ALA A 71 -1.41 5.57 11.76
N LEU A 72 -1.04 4.28 11.65
CA LEU A 72 0.20 3.84 10.99
C LEU A 72 0.21 4.18 9.49
N GLY A 73 -0.94 4.42 8.87
CA GLY A 73 -1.06 4.95 7.51
C GLY A 73 -0.47 6.36 7.35
N ILE A 74 -0.23 7.10 8.44
CA ILE A 74 0.43 8.43 8.36
C ILE A 74 1.83 8.35 7.76
N PHE A 75 2.55 7.25 7.98
CA PHE A 75 3.87 7.01 7.40
C PHE A 75 3.82 6.82 5.88
N LEU A 76 2.63 6.58 5.31
CA LEU A 76 2.42 6.50 3.87
C LEU A 76 2.10 7.87 3.24
N VAL A 77 1.81 8.91 4.03
CA VAL A 77 1.46 10.24 3.51
C VAL A 77 2.54 10.84 2.61
N PRO A 78 3.86 10.70 2.88
CA PRO A 78 4.89 11.16 1.95
C PRO A 78 4.79 10.53 0.54
N LEU A 79 4.15 9.36 0.42
CA LEU A 79 3.92 8.71 -0.87
C LEU A 79 2.77 9.32 -1.69
N VAL A 80 2.08 10.36 -1.19
CA VAL A 80 1.04 11.07 -1.94
C VAL A 80 1.54 11.56 -3.31
N LEU A 81 2.81 11.94 -3.41
CA LEU A 81 3.43 12.37 -4.66
C LEU A 81 3.65 11.21 -5.65
N LEU A 82 3.77 9.98 -5.15
CA LEU A 82 3.95 8.81 -6.01
C LEU A 82 2.67 8.46 -6.76
N VAL A 83 1.48 8.81 -6.25
CA VAL A 83 0.20 8.55 -6.93
C VAL A 83 0.16 9.07 -8.37
N GLU A 84 0.77 10.23 -8.61
CA GLU A 84 0.79 10.90 -9.91
C GLU A 84 2.12 10.64 -10.66
N LEU A 85 3.00 9.77 -10.15
CA LEU A 85 4.30 9.46 -10.74
C LEU A 85 4.24 9.08 -12.22
N PRO A 86 3.37 8.17 -12.71
CA PRO A 86 3.33 7.83 -14.13
C PRO A 86 2.97 9.05 -14.99
N GLU A 87 2.05 9.90 -14.54
CA GLU A 87 1.71 11.15 -15.23
C GLU A 87 2.89 12.13 -15.18
N MET A 88 3.60 12.25 -14.05
CA MET A 88 4.80 13.07 -13.93
C MET A 88 5.90 12.63 -14.89
N VAL A 89 6.18 11.33 -14.96
CA VAL A 89 7.26 10.78 -15.81
C VAL A 89 6.90 10.92 -17.28
N LEU A 90 5.71 10.48 -17.68
CA LEU A 90 5.30 10.43 -19.09
C LEU A 90 5.04 11.84 -19.66
N LEU A 91 4.37 12.70 -18.89
CA LEU A 91 3.94 14.00 -19.40
C LEU A 91 4.98 15.11 -19.20
N ARG A 92 6.04 14.86 -18.42
CA ARG A 92 7.01 15.90 -18.05
C ARG A 92 8.43 15.41 -18.02
N GLY A 93 8.69 14.27 -17.38
CA GLY A 93 10.04 13.71 -17.30
C GLY A 93 10.63 13.46 -18.69
N ILE A 94 9.93 12.68 -19.50
CA ILE A 94 10.34 12.36 -20.87
C ILE A 94 10.40 13.62 -21.76
N PRO A 95 9.36 14.47 -21.84
CA PRO A 95 9.41 15.74 -22.57
C PRO A 95 10.54 16.68 -22.16
N ASN A 96 10.75 16.90 -20.86
CA ASN A 96 11.83 17.77 -20.38
C ASN A 96 13.21 17.21 -20.71
N ARG A 97 13.38 15.89 -20.60
CA ARG A 97 14.66 15.25 -20.95
C ARG A 97 14.97 15.39 -22.43
N ARG A 98 13.96 15.28 -23.31
CA ARG A 98 14.09 15.53 -24.75
C ARG A 98 14.46 16.99 -25.02
N ARG A 99 13.74 17.93 -24.40
CA ARG A 99 14.04 19.38 -24.55
C ARG A 99 15.46 19.73 -24.12
N ARG A 100 15.94 19.19 -23.00
CA ARG A 100 17.33 19.39 -22.53
C ARG A 100 18.39 18.83 -23.47
N ARG A 101 18.01 17.94 -24.40
CA ARG A 101 18.88 17.36 -25.44
C ARG A 101 18.76 18.08 -26.79
N GLY A 102 18.03 19.20 -26.86
CA GLY A 102 17.74 19.86 -28.15
C GLY A 102 16.77 19.09 -29.04
N LEU A 103 15.97 18.17 -28.45
CA LEU A 103 14.97 17.39 -29.17
C LEU A 103 13.57 17.94 -28.88
N CYS A 104 12.66 17.74 -29.84
CA CYS A 104 11.25 18.04 -29.68
C CYS A 104 10.64 17.24 -28.51
N PRO A 105 9.92 17.88 -27.55
CA PRO A 105 9.34 17.18 -26.40
C PRO A 105 8.25 16.16 -26.80
N GLY A 106 7.51 16.42 -27.87
CA GLY A 106 6.41 15.57 -28.36
C GLY A 106 6.90 14.30 -29.04
N CYS A 107 7.59 14.43 -30.19
CA CYS A 107 8.02 13.29 -31.00
C CYS A 107 9.50 12.89 -30.82
N GLY A 108 10.36 13.76 -30.28
CA GLY A 108 11.80 13.50 -30.16
C GLY A 108 12.64 13.90 -31.38
N TYR A 109 12.05 14.55 -32.39
CA TYR A 109 12.77 15.04 -33.57
C TYR A 109 13.82 16.11 -33.21
N PRO A 110 15.04 16.12 -33.81
CA PRO A 110 16.03 17.16 -33.57
C PRO A 110 15.51 18.54 -33.96
N ARG A 111 15.57 19.52 -33.04
CA ARG A 111 15.04 20.87 -33.30
C ARG A 111 16.13 21.91 -33.03
N ALA A 112 16.37 22.80 -34.00
CA ALA A 112 17.13 24.02 -33.76
C ALA A 112 16.32 24.95 -32.84
N LEU A 113 16.96 25.63 -31.90
CA LEU A 113 16.28 26.42 -30.85
C LEU A 113 15.34 27.52 -31.39
N ASP A 114 15.45 27.86 -32.68
CA ASP A 114 14.84 29.04 -33.30
C ASP A 114 13.48 28.80 -33.96
N ASP A 115 13.10 27.54 -34.22
CA ASP A 115 11.78 27.24 -34.81
C ASP A 115 10.69 27.33 -33.74
N HIS A 116 9.53 27.91 -34.07
CA HIS A 116 8.37 28.06 -33.16
C HIS A 116 7.50 26.79 -33.07
N ALA A 117 7.54 25.88 -34.05
CA ALA A 117 6.84 24.59 -34.03
C ALA A 117 7.72 23.46 -34.58
N CYS A 118 7.50 22.23 -34.10
CA CYS A 118 8.20 21.05 -34.63
C CYS A 118 7.67 20.69 -36.02
N PRO A 119 8.51 20.45 -37.05
CA PRO A 119 8.04 20.11 -38.39
C PRO A 119 7.32 18.76 -38.48
N GLU A 120 7.58 17.83 -37.56
CA GLU A 120 7.01 16.48 -37.57
C GLU A 120 5.66 16.38 -36.84
N CYS A 121 5.57 16.97 -35.66
CA CYS A 121 4.39 16.84 -34.79
C CYS A 121 3.71 18.16 -34.47
N GLU A 122 4.15 19.26 -35.11
CA GLU A 122 3.62 20.62 -34.96
C GLU A 122 3.61 21.13 -33.50
N SER A 123 4.29 20.44 -32.59
CA SER A 123 4.36 20.82 -31.19
C SER A 123 5.14 22.13 -31.05
N ASP A 124 4.52 23.09 -30.35
CA ASP A 124 5.08 24.38 -29.95
C ASP A 124 6.27 24.25 -28.97
N GLY A 125 6.53 23.04 -28.44
CA GLY A 125 7.60 22.80 -27.48
C GLY A 125 7.23 23.16 -26.05
N PHE A 126 5.96 23.45 -25.76
CA PHE A 126 5.51 23.77 -24.41
C PHE A 126 5.66 22.57 -23.48
N VAL A 127 6.40 22.76 -22.38
CA VAL A 127 6.50 21.75 -21.31
C VAL A 127 5.66 22.20 -20.12
N ARG A 128 4.74 21.33 -19.67
CA ARG A 128 3.84 21.65 -18.55
C ARG A 128 4.61 21.97 -17.25
N PRO A 129 4.17 22.98 -16.47
CA PRO A 129 4.80 23.39 -15.21
C PRO A 129 4.64 22.34 -14.10
N ALA A 130 5.49 22.38 -13.06
CA ALA A 130 5.56 21.42 -11.94
C ALA A 130 4.20 21.14 -11.24
N ILE A 131 3.96 19.90 -10.80
CA ILE A 131 2.68 19.46 -10.22
C ILE A 131 2.71 19.98 -8.81
N ARG A 132 1.72 20.79 -8.48
CA ARG A 132 1.40 21.08 -7.10
C ARG A 132 0.38 20.03 -6.67
N PRO A 133 0.56 19.36 -5.52
CA PRO A 133 -0.44 18.43 -5.01
C PRO A 133 -1.76 19.19 -4.88
N THR A 134 -2.75 18.77 -5.67
CA THR A 134 -4.09 19.37 -5.63
C THR A 134 -4.94 18.60 -4.64
N LEU A 135 -6.05 19.20 -4.19
CA LEU A 135 -7.04 18.50 -3.36
C LEU A 135 -7.55 17.22 -4.04
N ALA A 136 -7.63 17.21 -5.37
CA ALA A 136 -7.97 16.00 -6.14
C ALA A 136 -6.91 14.89 -5.99
N THR A 137 -5.62 15.25 -5.92
CA THR A 137 -4.53 14.30 -5.68
C THR A 137 -4.67 13.68 -4.28
N LEU A 138 -4.93 14.51 -3.27
CA LEU A 138 -5.15 14.05 -1.90
C LEU A 138 -6.38 13.13 -1.80
N ARG A 139 -7.48 13.47 -2.46
CA ARG A 139 -8.69 12.62 -2.50
C ARG A 139 -8.44 11.25 -3.13
N ARG A 140 -7.71 11.20 -4.25
CA ARG A 140 -7.34 9.95 -4.92
C ARG A 140 -6.43 9.10 -4.02
N PHE A 141 -5.43 9.71 -3.41
CA PHE A 141 -4.56 9.03 -2.46
C PHE A 141 -5.35 8.47 -1.28
N GLY A 142 -6.21 9.28 -0.66
CA GLY A 142 -7.06 8.84 0.46
C GLY A 142 -7.99 7.68 0.09
N ALA A 143 -8.58 7.70 -1.10
CA ALA A 143 -9.40 6.59 -1.60
C ALA A 143 -8.59 5.30 -1.79
N MET A 144 -7.38 5.39 -2.37
CA MET A 144 -6.49 4.23 -2.53
C MET A 144 -5.96 3.72 -1.19
N LEU A 145 -5.66 4.61 -0.24
CA LEU A 145 -5.23 4.27 1.10
C LEU A 145 -6.33 3.51 1.85
N LEU A 146 -7.58 3.99 1.78
CA LEU A 146 -8.74 3.32 2.36
C LEU A 146 -8.97 1.93 1.73
N LEU A 147 -8.90 1.84 0.40
CA LEU A 147 -9.03 0.56 -0.30
C LEU A 147 -7.93 -0.42 0.12
N ALA A 148 -6.68 0.04 0.19
CA ALA A 148 -5.54 -0.76 0.63
C ALA A 148 -5.70 -1.22 2.09
N LEU A 149 -6.19 -0.36 2.98
CA LEU A 149 -6.47 -0.72 4.37
C LEU A 149 -7.53 -1.83 4.48
N LEU A 150 -8.64 -1.70 3.74
CA LEU A 150 -9.72 -2.70 3.75
C LEU A 150 -9.24 -4.05 3.22
N LEU A 151 -8.51 -4.05 2.08
CA LEU A 151 -7.93 -5.27 1.53
C LEU A 151 -6.89 -5.87 2.48
N GLY A 152 -6.01 -5.04 3.03
CA GLY A 152 -4.95 -5.46 3.94
C GLY A 152 -5.50 -6.11 5.20
N ALA A 153 -6.52 -5.50 5.81
CA ALA A 153 -7.22 -6.03 6.98
C ALA A 153 -7.96 -7.35 6.67
N ALA A 154 -8.64 -7.44 5.52
CA ALA A 154 -9.32 -8.67 5.11
C ALA A 154 -8.33 -9.84 4.90
N VAL A 155 -7.21 -9.58 4.23
CA VAL A 155 -6.14 -10.56 4.03
C VAL A 155 -5.52 -10.95 5.37
N GLY A 156 -5.15 -9.98 6.21
CA GLY A 156 -4.53 -10.25 7.52
C GLY A 156 -5.45 -11.04 8.45
N GLU A 157 -6.74 -10.73 8.47
CA GLU A 157 -7.72 -11.49 9.25
C GLU A 157 -7.86 -12.93 8.72
N THR A 158 -7.87 -13.12 7.40
CA THR A 158 -7.91 -14.45 6.79
C THR A 158 -6.68 -15.28 7.17
N LEU A 159 -5.49 -14.69 7.10
CA LEU A 159 -4.24 -15.35 7.47
C LEU A 159 -4.19 -15.69 8.96
N MET A 160 -4.64 -14.79 9.83
CA MET A 160 -4.77 -15.06 11.27
C MET A 160 -5.73 -16.21 11.55
N GLN A 161 -6.88 -16.26 10.88
CA GLN A 161 -7.84 -17.36 11.05
C GLN A 161 -7.29 -18.70 10.57
N LEU A 162 -6.56 -18.71 9.45
CA LEU A 162 -5.89 -19.91 8.96
C LEU A 162 -4.81 -20.39 9.95
N ASP A 163 -4.05 -19.46 10.53
CA ASP A 163 -3.03 -19.79 11.54
C ASP A 163 -3.65 -20.40 12.80
N GLU A 164 -4.74 -19.80 13.30
CA GLU A 164 -5.48 -20.29 14.45
C GLU A 164 -6.17 -21.63 14.17
N ALA A 165 -6.74 -21.82 12.97
CA ALA A 165 -7.33 -23.09 12.57
C ALA A 165 -6.28 -24.22 12.52
N ARG A 166 -5.08 -23.92 12.01
CA ARG A 166 -3.95 -24.84 12.01
C ARG A 166 -3.47 -25.16 13.42
N PHE A 167 -3.45 -24.19 14.33
CA PHE A 167 -3.13 -24.45 15.72
C PHE A 167 -4.16 -25.39 16.38
N ARG A 168 -5.45 -25.19 16.12
CA ARG A 168 -6.51 -26.09 16.62
C ARG A 168 -6.33 -27.52 16.13
N SER A 169 -5.97 -27.72 14.86
CA SER A 169 -5.74 -29.05 14.32
C SER A 169 -4.48 -29.70 14.93
N GLU A 170 -3.41 -28.93 15.14
CA GLU A 170 -2.19 -29.40 15.82
C GLU A 170 -2.47 -29.84 17.25
N VAL A 171 -3.25 -29.08 18.02
CA VAL A 171 -3.64 -29.43 19.40
C VAL A 171 -4.48 -30.72 19.43
N ARG A 172 -5.42 -30.89 18.48
CA ARG A 172 -6.25 -32.10 18.39
C ARG A 172 -5.48 -33.35 17.96
N ALA A 173 -4.46 -33.19 17.13
CA ALA A 173 -3.69 -34.30 16.58
C ALA A 173 -2.59 -34.83 17.52
N ARG A 174 -2.18 -34.07 18.55
CA ARG A 174 -1.12 -34.51 19.47
C ARG A 174 -1.65 -35.57 20.44
N PRO A 175 -1.00 -36.75 20.52
CA PRO A 175 -1.36 -37.74 21.53
C PRO A 175 -1.04 -37.22 22.93
N PRO A 176 -1.80 -37.63 23.96
CA PRO A 176 -1.51 -37.23 25.34
C PRO A 176 -0.10 -37.69 25.73
N ILE A 177 0.73 -36.77 26.18
CA ILE A 177 1.96 -37.13 26.89
C ILE A 177 1.51 -37.66 28.26
N VAL A 178 1.39 -38.98 28.37
CA VAL A 178 1.23 -39.64 29.66
C VAL A 178 2.60 -39.59 30.32
N LEU A 179 2.82 -38.58 31.18
CA LEU A 179 3.96 -38.60 32.09
C LEU A 179 3.80 -39.85 32.96
N LEU A 180 4.73 -40.80 32.80
CA LEU A 180 4.82 -42.02 33.59
C LEU A 180 4.80 -41.66 35.08
N GLY A 181 3.64 -41.80 35.73
CA GLY A 181 3.51 -41.65 37.19
C GLY A 181 2.31 -40.85 37.70
N GLY A 182 1.55 -40.15 36.86
CA GLY A 182 0.34 -39.45 37.28
C GLY A 182 -0.75 -39.51 36.22
N THR A 183 -2.01 -39.62 36.62
CA THR A 183 -3.14 -39.38 35.71
C THR A 183 -3.08 -37.92 35.30
N PRO A 184 -2.72 -37.57 34.05
CA PRO A 184 -2.73 -36.18 33.64
C PRO A 184 -4.17 -35.69 33.73
N SER A 185 -4.42 -34.63 34.51
CA SER A 185 -5.71 -33.96 34.42
C SER A 185 -5.84 -33.48 32.97
N PRO A 186 -6.99 -33.69 32.30
CA PRO A 186 -7.24 -33.16 30.96
C PRO A 186 -6.97 -31.64 30.86
N ASP A 187 -7.06 -30.94 31.99
CA ASP A 187 -6.81 -29.51 32.16
C ASP A 187 -5.31 -29.13 32.19
N ASP A 188 -4.40 -30.07 32.47
CA ASP A 188 -2.98 -29.76 32.73
C ASP A 188 -2.12 -29.70 31.45
N LEU A 189 -2.62 -30.20 30.31
CA LEU A 189 -1.87 -30.19 29.05
C LEU A 189 -2.06 -28.85 28.34
N ILE A 190 -1.16 -27.92 28.64
CA ILE A 190 -1.06 -26.62 27.99
C ILE A 190 -0.17 -26.73 26.74
N PHE A 191 -0.77 -26.55 25.57
CA PHE A 191 -0.06 -26.44 24.30
C PHE A 191 0.29 -24.98 24.03
N GLN A 192 1.53 -24.73 23.64
CA GLN A 192 2.02 -23.42 23.25
C GLN A 192 2.64 -23.43 21.86
N ARG A 193 2.40 -22.39 21.07
CA ARG A 193 3.03 -22.18 19.76
C ARG A 193 3.15 -20.69 19.48
N ARG A 194 4.28 -20.23 18.91
CA ARG A 194 4.36 -18.86 18.41
C ARG A 194 3.41 -18.68 17.21
N ARG A 195 2.83 -17.49 17.06
CA ARG A 195 2.11 -17.14 15.82
C ARG A 195 3.09 -17.13 14.64
N GLN A 196 2.56 -17.30 13.43
CA GLN A 196 3.35 -17.08 12.22
C GLN A 196 3.75 -15.61 12.08
N TRP A 197 4.83 -15.36 11.34
CA TRP A 197 5.23 -14.00 10.95
C TRP A 197 4.07 -13.32 10.23
N PRO A 198 3.78 -12.03 10.47
CA PRO A 198 4.55 -11.04 11.26
C PRO A 198 4.23 -11.03 12.77
N GLY A 199 3.25 -11.79 13.23
CA GLY A 199 2.81 -11.84 14.63
C GLY A 199 3.69 -12.70 15.56
N SER A 200 4.88 -13.14 15.13
CA SER A 200 5.70 -14.16 15.80
C SER A 200 6.23 -13.79 17.19
N PHE A 201 6.08 -12.53 17.59
CA PHE A 201 6.36 -12.06 18.95
C PHE A 201 5.27 -12.45 19.95
N SER A 202 4.09 -12.90 19.48
CA SER A 202 2.98 -13.35 20.32
C SER A 202 2.86 -14.88 20.34
N TRP A 203 2.29 -15.40 21.43
CA TRP A 203 2.10 -16.82 21.67
C TRP A 203 0.62 -17.20 21.61
N LEU A 204 0.36 -18.37 21.05
CA LEU A 204 -0.91 -19.07 21.11
C LEU A 204 -0.84 -20.12 22.20
N TRP A 205 -1.90 -20.18 23.00
CA TRP A 205 -2.08 -21.14 24.07
C TRP A 205 -3.36 -21.93 23.82
N GLY A 206 -3.33 -23.22 24.09
CA GLY A 206 -4.50 -24.08 23.96
C GLY A 206 -4.49 -25.17 25.02
N THR A 207 -5.65 -25.49 25.57
CA THR A 207 -5.84 -26.66 26.43
C THR A 207 -6.47 -27.79 25.63
N ARG A 208 -6.35 -29.02 26.14
CA ARG A 208 -6.96 -30.19 25.51
C ARG A 208 -8.49 -30.12 25.47
N ASN A 209 -9.11 -29.40 26.40
CA ASN A 209 -10.55 -29.19 26.44
C ASN A 209 -11.06 -28.25 25.33
N GLY A 210 -10.17 -27.77 24.45
CA GLY A 210 -10.53 -26.91 23.33
C GLY A 210 -10.71 -25.45 23.74
N GLN A 211 -10.20 -25.05 24.91
CA GLN A 211 -10.08 -23.64 25.26
C GLN A 211 -8.78 -23.10 24.64
N PHE A 212 -8.88 -21.95 23.99
CA PHE A 212 -7.76 -21.33 23.29
C PHE A 212 -7.63 -19.88 23.73
N PHE A 213 -6.40 -19.47 24.00
CA PHE A 213 -6.05 -18.17 24.52
C PHE A 213 -4.87 -17.61 23.72
N ALA A 214 -4.76 -16.29 23.62
CA ALA A 214 -3.58 -15.64 23.06
C ALA A 214 -2.76 -14.87 24.10
N THR A 215 -3.15 -14.99 25.38
CA THR A 215 -2.36 -14.64 26.57
C THR A 215 -2.15 -15.89 27.43
N SER A 216 -1.11 -15.90 28.27
CA SER A 216 -0.83 -17.04 29.15
C SER A 216 -1.96 -17.18 30.19
N PRO A 217 -2.58 -18.37 30.33
CA PRO A 217 -3.68 -18.57 31.28
C PRO A 217 -3.25 -18.34 32.75
N ALA A 218 -1.96 -18.44 33.06
CA ALA A 218 -1.43 -18.19 34.40
C ALA A 218 -1.42 -16.70 34.82
N ILE A 219 -1.60 -15.77 33.88
CA ILE A 219 -1.60 -14.32 34.16
C ILE A 219 -3.02 -13.82 34.48
N ASP A 220 -4.06 -14.50 33.99
CA ASP A 220 -5.46 -14.08 34.11
C ASP A 220 -6.22 -14.78 35.26
N ALA A 221 -5.56 -15.61 36.07
CA ALA A 221 -6.15 -16.14 37.30
C ALA A 221 -6.28 -15.01 38.34
N PRO A 222 -7.50 -14.62 38.79
CA PRO A 222 -7.63 -13.71 39.90
C PRO A 222 -6.93 -14.33 41.11
N ARG A 223 -6.01 -13.58 41.72
CA ARG A 223 -5.45 -13.92 43.04
C ARG A 223 -6.53 -13.85 44.10
#